data_AF-A0A158Q3J9-F1
#
_entry.id   AF-A0A158Q3J9-F1
#
_cell.length_a   1.000
_cell.length_b   1.000
_cell.length_c   1.000
_cell.angle_alpha   90.00
_cell.angle_beta   90.00
_cell.angle_gamma   90.00
#
_symmetry.space_group_name_H-M   'P 1'
#
loop_
_entity.id
_entity.type
_entity.pdbx_description
1 polymer ?
#
loop_
_entity_poly.entity_id
_entity_poly.type
_entity_poly.pdbx_seq_one_letter_code
_entity_poly.pdbx_strand_id
1 'polypeptide(L)'
;MIFRTIQQEATSHSLAHAKCLQRCSCLNTTHSEINGQCIEALADNYDENENGNLQEQSYKLNKFIIDFECRLVGSGCGKNMVLEIVSKVNGYCIDKCVCADNFVENDVECIQCDWEEDDNDNNDNYNSTTKLFRPLLITPQTYRLGERIYDRRCVITGRSCGINMSKEVEMSCFRTGTCNLNEIFYEIECIQLGHSCGPNMELIIIDKRLFNTNKCVMQCQCVHGYIESNGRCTEITKKLNERIVCMRGGCTLNELVQDISCSLKGRFCGQNMKFGLIKQSAHRHYNCIVKCKCAKGYEEQNGQCIIEHGKTIRTKNICMENGCEVGRIIRDEGCHLTGEKCGNNMIFMVVNSTVRNGTYSIYCTQQCACIYSDSIENTSSCKEKGTTGYSPTLHNAITTALNDFKAHIKKEFNLGEEISDLGCRLRNFKCGINKKFIVVKEFSAEHDPNIKGCIERCSCILPRPDGCMQNF
;
A
#
# COMPACT_ATOMS: atom_id res chain seq x y z
N MET A 1 8.60 9.06 -30.60
CA MET A 1 9.70 9.88 -31.15
C MET A 1 9.09 11.00 -32.00
N ILE A 2 9.72 12.18 -32.05
CA ILE A 2 9.29 13.33 -32.86
C ILE A 2 10.47 13.97 -33.58
N PHE A 3 10.23 14.66 -34.68
CA PHE A 3 11.24 15.53 -35.29
C PHE A 3 11.47 16.78 -34.44
N ARG A 4 12.72 17.02 -34.05
CA ARG A 4 13.18 18.27 -33.43
C ARG A 4 14.13 18.97 -34.38
N THR A 5 13.99 20.28 -34.55
CA THR A 5 14.96 21.10 -35.28
C THR A 5 16.26 21.15 -34.50
N ILE A 6 17.37 20.69 -35.09
CA ILE A 6 18.72 20.80 -34.50
C ILE A 6 19.37 22.11 -34.95
N GLN A 7 19.17 22.48 -36.22
CA GLN A 7 19.78 23.65 -36.84
C GLN A 7 18.79 24.28 -37.80
N GLN A 8 18.74 25.62 -37.80
CA GLN A 8 17.92 26.40 -38.71
C GLN A 8 18.82 27.42 -39.43
N GLU A 9 18.92 27.30 -40.75
CA GLU A 9 19.60 28.27 -41.59
C GLU A 9 18.59 29.32 -42.04
N ALA A 10 18.77 30.55 -41.55
CA ALA A 10 18.10 31.72 -42.10
C ALA A 10 18.88 32.17 -43.36
N THR A 11 18.33 31.95 -44.54
CA THR A 11 18.88 32.54 -45.77
C THR A 11 18.64 34.05 -45.74
N SER A 12 19.71 34.82 -45.53
CA SER A 12 19.68 36.27 -45.29
C SER A 12 19.25 37.12 -46.50
N HIS A 13 18.98 36.54 -47.67
CA HIS A 13 18.80 37.32 -48.91
C HIS A 13 17.65 36.90 -49.84
N SER A 14 16.68 36.13 -49.37
CA SER A 14 15.52 35.76 -50.19
C SER A 14 14.34 35.39 -49.29
N LEU A 15 13.11 35.72 -49.71
CA LEU A 15 11.86 35.16 -49.16
C LEU A 15 11.81 33.61 -49.21
N ALA A 16 12.88 32.96 -49.68
CA ALA A 16 13.08 31.52 -49.61
C ALA A 16 13.06 31.02 -48.16
N HIS A 17 12.30 29.96 -47.98
CA HIS A 17 12.00 29.31 -46.72
C HIS A 17 13.26 28.88 -45.97
N ALA A 18 13.27 29.05 -44.65
CA ALA A 18 14.33 28.54 -43.79
C ALA A 18 14.53 27.04 -44.01
N LYS A 19 15.79 26.63 -44.14
CA LYS A 19 16.18 25.23 -44.18
C LYS A 19 16.38 24.77 -42.74
N CYS A 20 15.74 23.66 -42.37
CA CYS A 20 15.94 23.04 -41.08
C CYS A 20 16.58 21.66 -41.22
N LEU A 21 17.65 21.42 -40.46
CA LEU A 21 18.10 20.07 -40.16
C LEU A 21 17.32 19.59 -38.94
N GLN A 22 16.60 18.48 -39.07
CA GLN A 22 15.80 17.92 -37.99
C GLN A 22 16.29 16.52 -37.63
N ARG A 23 16.22 16.16 -36.34
CA ARG A 23 16.51 14.83 -35.79
C ARG A 23 15.25 14.14 -35.34
N CYS A 24 15.15 12.85 -35.55
CA CYS A 24 14.20 12.03 -34.81
C CYS A 24 14.67 11.88 -33.37
N SER A 25 13.94 12.44 -32.41
CA SER A 25 14.31 12.47 -30.98
C SER A 25 13.17 12.01 -30.08
N CYS A 26 13.47 11.83 -28.79
CA CYS A 26 12.44 11.48 -27.82
C CYS A 26 11.37 12.57 -27.68
N LEU A 27 10.12 12.12 -27.47
CA LEU A 27 8.93 12.98 -27.49
C LEU A 27 9.03 14.10 -26.46
N ASN A 28 9.57 13.79 -25.29
CA ASN A 28 9.72 14.69 -24.17
C ASN A 28 11.10 14.50 -23.52
N THR A 29 11.45 15.40 -22.62
CA THR A 29 12.71 15.36 -21.86
C THR A 29 12.72 14.28 -20.77
N THR A 30 11.58 13.65 -20.47
CA THR A 30 11.51 12.54 -19.49
C THR A 30 12.02 11.22 -20.05
N HIS A 31 12.26 11.13 -21.36
CA HIS A 31 12.88 9.97 -21.97
C HIS A 31 14.27 10.34 -22.46
N SER A 32 15.26 9.51 -22.09
CA SER A 32 16.61 9.59 -22.65
C SER A 32 16.75 8.62 -23.80
N GLU A 33 17.52 9.02 -24.81
CA GLU A 33 17.96 8.13 -25.87
C GLU A 33 19.06 7.23 -25.30
N ILE A 34 18.79 5.92 -25.21
CA ILE A 34 19.72 4.89 -24.75
C ILE A 34 19.69 3.78 -25.80
N ASN A 35 20.84 3.50 -26.43
CA ASN A 35 21.00 2.45 -27.44
C ASN A 35 19.95 2.53 -28.57
N GLY A 36 19.67 3.73 -29.08
CA GLY A 36 18.69 3.93 -30.15
C GLY A 36 17.23 3.75 -29.73
N GLN A 37 16.94 3.73 -28.42
CA GLN A 37 15.58 3.68 -27.87
C GLN A 37 15.32 4.85 -26.93
N CYS A 38 14.08 5.34 -26.90
CA CYS A 38 13.66 6.32 -25.91
C CYS A 38 13.21 5.61 -24.64
N ILE A 39 14.04 5.62 -23.61
CA ILE A 39 13.77 4.98 -22.32
C ILE A 39 13.38 6.08 -21.33
N GLU A 40 12.28 5.89 -20.60
CA GLU A 40 11.89 6.80 -19.53
C GLU A 40 13.00 6.82 -18.49
N ALA A 41 13.54 8.01 -18.22
CA ALA A 41 14.52 8.17 -17.15
C ALA A 41 13.80 7.91 -15.83
N LEU A 42 13.94 6.70 -15.28
CA LEU A 42 13.54 6.42 -13.91
C LEU A 42 14.32 7.40 -13.04
N ALA A 43 13.58 8.17 -12.23
CA ALA A 43 14.18 8.92 -11.13
C ALA A 43 14.71 7.88 -10.14
N ASP A 44 15.93 7.41 -10.36
CA ASP A 44 16.63 6.58 -9.39
C ASP A 44 16.72 7.39 -8.10
N ASN A 45 16.19 6.83 -7.02
CA ASN A 45 16.47 7.28 -5.66
C ASN A 45 17.97 7.15 -5.45
N TYR A 46 18.71 8.24 -5.69
CA TYR A 46 20.12 8.32 -5.37
C TYR A 46 20.27 8.48 -3.86
N ASP A 47 20.97 7.52 -3.25
CA ASP A 47 21.52 7.65 -1.90
C ASP A 47 22.28 8.97 -1.78
N GLU A 48 21.84 9.81 -0.85
CA GLU A 48 22.57 10.97 -0.37
C GLU A 48 23.82 10.48 0.35
N ASN A 49 25.00 10.56 -0.28
CA ASN A 49 26.29 10.72 0.42
C ASN A 49 27.43 10.89 -0.60
N GLU A 50 27.81 12.12 -0.90
CA GLU A 50 29.24 12.52 -0.96
C GLU A 50 29.35 14.05 -1.02
N ASN A 51 29.56 14.66 0.14
CA ASN A 51 30.15 15.99 0.25
C ASN A 51 31.65 15.84 -0.07
N GLY A 52 32.02 15.99 -1.34
CA GLY A 52 33.40 15.95 -1.82
C GLY A 52 33.76 17.23 -2.57
N ASN A 53 34.82 17.92 -2.12
CA ASN A 53 35.35 19.16 -2.69
C ASN A 53 35.48 19.13 -4.22
N LEU A 54 35.07 20.24 -4.85
CA LEU A 54 35.10 20.51 -6.28
C LEU A 54 36.55 20.70 -6.79
N GLN A 55 37.25 19.60 -7.10
CA GLN A 55 38.37 19.61 -8.05
C GLN A 55 37.85 19.06 -9.37
N GLU A 56 37.94 19.88 -10.42
CA GLU A 56 37.75 19.62 -11.85
C GLU A 56 37.52 18.14 -12.23
N GLN A 57 36.35 17.59 -11.86
CA GLN A 57 35.95 16.25 -12.22
C GLN A 57 35.25 16.33 -13.57
N SER A 58 35.86 15.74 -14.60
CA SER A 58 35.17 15.49 -15.85
C SER A 58 34.06 14.46 -15.62
N TYR A 59 32.82 14.88 -15.77
CA TYR A 59 31.65 14.00 -15.78
C TYR A 59 31.54 13.31 -17.15
N LYS A 60 30.96 12.11 -17.16
CA LYS A 60 30.68 11.39 -18.41
C LYS A 60 29.46 11.99 -19.10
N LEU A 61 29.39 11.87 -20.43
CA LEU A 61 28.19 12.21 -21.20
C LEU A 61 26.96 11.51 -20.61
N ASN A 62 25.83 12.21 -20.58
CA ASN A 62 24.57 11.79 -19.96
C ASN A 62 24.60 11.62 -18.43
N LYS A 63 25.68 11.98 -17.72
CA LYS A 63 25.70 11.96 -16.26
C LYS A 63 24.81 13.08 -15.70
N PHE A 64 23.98 12.72 -14.71
CA PHE A 64 23.17 13.66 -13.94
C PHE A 64 23.93 14.16 -12.71
N ILE A 65 23.75 15.44 -12.39
CA ILE A 65 24.36 16.14 -11.26
C ILE A 65 23.28 16.95 -10.55
N ILE A 66 23.33 16.96 -9.22
CA ILE A 66 22.49 17.86 -8.41
C ILE A 66 23.29 19.14 -8.20
N ASP A 67 22.81 20.23 -8.79
CA ASP A 67 23.42 21.55 -8.76
C ASP A 67 22.62 22.48 -7.83
N PHE A 68 23.21 22.83 -6.69
CA PHE A 68 22.60 23.72 -5.73
C PHE A 68 22.58 25.16 -6.27
N GLU A 69 21.41 25.78 -6.30
CA GLU A 69 21.18 27.10 -6.90
C GLU A 69 21.47 27.20 -8.41
N CYS A 70 21.62 26.07 -9.11
CA CYS A 70 21.81 26.04 -10.56
C CYS A 70 23.09 26.79 -11.02
N ARG A 71 24.18 26.70 -10.24
CA ARG A 71 25.44 27.43 -10.45
C ARG A 71 26.36 26.82 -11.51
N LEU A 72 26.19 25.53 -11.80
CA LEU A 72 26.99 24.75 -12.74
C LEU A 72 26.41 24.75 -14.16
N VAL A 73 25.18 25.20 -14.36
CA VAL A 73 24.53 25.26 -15.68
C VAL A 73 25.39 26.02 -16.70
N GLY A 74 25.62 25.41 -17.86
CA GLY A 74 26.50 25.91 -18.91
C GLY A 74 27.99 25.68 -18.67
N SER A 75 28.38 25.21 -17.47
CA SER A 75 29.77 24.86 -17.17
C SER A 75 30.17 23.61 -17.94
N GLY A 76 31.45 23.54 -18.31
CA GLY A 76 32.02 22.37 -18.97
C GLY A 76 31.98 21.16 -18.03
N CYS A 77 31.36 20.06 -18.47
CA CYS A 77 31.36 18.80 -17.73
C CYS A 77 32.27 17.74 -18.34
N GLY A 78 32.85 18.01 -19.50
CA GLY A 78 33.75 17.11 -20.22
C GLY A 78 34.26 17.76 -21.49
N LYS A 79 35.09 17.05 -22.26
CA LYS A 79 35.57 17.57 -23.55
C LYS A 79 34.38 17.73 -24.49
N ASN A 80 34.15 18.96 -24.96
CA ASN A 80 33.03 19.32 -25.83
C ASN A 80 31.64 19.04 -25.21
N MET A 81 31.54 19.13 -23.89
CA MET A 81 30.31 18.87 -23.14
C MET A 81 30.01 19.99 -22.15
N VAL A 82 28.72 20.29 -21.94
CA VAL A 82 28.22 21.30 -21.00
C VAL A 82 27.08 20.75 -20.14
N LEU A 83 26.85 21.36 -18.98
CA LEU A 83 25.73 21.03 -18.11
C LEU A 83 24.46 21.76 -18.54
N GLU A 84 23.38 21.01 -18.78
CA GLU A 84 22.07 21.52 -19.14
C GLU A 84 21.02 21.13 -18.06
N ILE A 85 20.16 22.07 -17.66
CA ILE A 85 19.11 21.81 -16.66
C ILE A 85 18.06 20.84 -17.21
N VAL A 86 17.87 19.71 -16.53
CA VAL A 86 16.78 18.76 -16.81
C VAL A 86 15.55 19.03 -15.96
N SER A 87 15.75 19.39 -14.69
CA SER A 87 14.66 19.68 -13.74
C SER A 87 15.09 20.67 -12.66
N LYS A 88 14.13 21.38 -12.07
CA LYS A 88 14.38 22.32 -10.97
C LYS A 88 13.35 22.11 -9.86
N VAL A 89 13.80 21.82 -8.64
CA VAL A 89 12.95 21.54 -7.47
C VAL A 89 13.54 22.22 -6.24
N ASN A 90 12.76 23.06 -5.55
CA ASN A 90 13.13 23.69 -4.26
C ASN A 90 14.52 24.36 -4.21
N GLY A 91 14.96 25.00 -5.31
CA GLY A 91 16.28 25.66 -5.38
C GLY A 91 17.43 24.75 -5.82
N TYR A 92 17.17 23.46 -6.00
CA TYR A 92 18.10 22.51 -6.61
C TYR A 92 17.80 22.41 -8.12
N CYS A 93 18.83 22.41 -8.95
CA CYS A 93 18.76 21.97 -10.33
C CYS A 93 19.29 20.54 -10.45
N ILE A 94 18.65 19.75 -11.30
CA ILE A 94 19.17 18.46 -11.76
C ILE A 94 19.70 18.73 -13.15
N ASP A 95 21.02 18.80 -13.28
CA ASP A 95 21.71 19.07 -14.54
C ASP A 95 22.15 17.76 -15.19
N LYS A 96 22.26 17.75 -16.51
CA LYS A 96 22.76 16.63 -17.29
C LYS A 96 23.93 17.10 -18.16
N CYS A 97 25.00 16.32 -18.16
CA CYS A 97 26.13 16.55 -19.05
C CYS A 97 25.74 16.17 -20.49
N VAL A 98 25.71 17.15 -21.39
CA VAL A 98 25.33 17.01 -22.81
C VAL A 98 26.43 17.54 -23.72
N CYS A 99 26.41 17.23 -25.01
CA CYS A 99 27.35 17.84 -25.95
C CYS A 99 27.12 19.35 -26.05
N ALA A 100 28.23 20.10 -26.07
CA ALA A 100 28.21 21.54 -26.33
C ALA A 100 27.72 21.84 -27.75
N ASP A 101 27.37 23.10 -28.02
CA ASP A 101 26.98 23.56 -29.35
C ASP A 101 28.05 23.20 -30.40
N ASN A 102 27.62 22.75 -31.58
CA ASN A 102 28.44 22.23 -32.70
C ASN A 102 29.07 20.84 -32.49
N PHE A 103 28.80 20.18 -31.36
CA PHE A 103 29.24 18.81 -31.12
C PHE A 103 28.05 17.85 -31.07
N VAL A 104 28.31 16.60 -31.43
CA VAL A 104 27.31 15.55 -31.52
C VAL A 104 27.79 14.34 -30.74
N GLU A 105 26.85 13.74 -30.01
CA GLU A 105 27.07 12.48 -29.30
C GLU A 105 27.37 11.36 -30.29
N ASN A 106 28.56 10.79 -30.17
CA ASN A 106 29.01 9.59 -30.86
C ASN A 106 29.47 8.58 -29.81
N ASP A 107 28.65 7.55 -29.58
CA ASP A 107 28.78 6.55 -28.52
C ASP A 107 28.88 7.12 -27.09
N VAL A 108 30.07 7.59 -26.71
CA VAL A 108 30.39 8.07 -25.36
C VAL A 108 31.13 9.41 -25.37
N GLU A 109 31.35 10.00 -26.54
CA GLU A 109 32.08 11.25 -26.72
C GLU A 109 31.30 12.25 -27.58
N CYS A 110 31.69 13.52 -27.49
CA CYS A 110 31.11 14.59 -28.30
C CYS A 110 32.11 14.97 -29.39
N ILE A 111 31.78 14.60 -30.63
CA ILE A 111 32.62 14.85 -31.81
C ILE A 111 32.15 16.12 -32.53
N GLN A 112 33.10 16.89 -33.06
CA GLN A 112 32.79 18.05 -33.89
C GLN A 112 32.25 17.55 -35.22
N CYS A 113 31.13 18.11 -35.66
CA CYS A 113 30.72 17.90 -37.05
C CYS A 113 31.52 18.84 -37.95
N ASP A 114 32.54 18.31 -38.61
CA ASP A 114 33.12 18.97 -39.78
C ASP A 114 32.15 18.75 -40.93
N TRP A 115 31.41 19.81 -41.25
CA TRP A 115 30.60 19.84 -42.47
C TRP A 115 31.56 20.16 -43.60
N GLU A 116 31.92 19.17 -44.40
CA GLU A 116 32.43 19.46 -45.74
C GLU A 116 31.27 20.10 -46.50
N GLU A 117 31.39 21.41 -46.74
CA GLU A 117 30.56 22.11 -47.69
C GLU A 117 30.81 21.44 -49.04
N ASP A 118 29.90 20.56 -49.48
CA ASP A 118 29.82 20.08 -50.86
C ASP A 118 29.47 21.29 -51.75
N ASP A 119 30.45 22.16 -51.96
CA ASP A 119 30.49 23.22 -52.96
C ASP A 119 30.74 22.58 -54.32
N ASN A 120 29.76 21.85 -54.85
CA ASN A 120 29.73 21.49 -56.27
C ASN A 120 28.31 21.07 -56.69
N ASP A 121 27.54 22.03 -57.16
CA ASP A 121 26.85 21.93 -58.46
C ASP A 121 26.17 23.27 -58.78
N ASN A 122 27.02 24.26 -59.10
CA ASN A 122 26.63 25.37 -59.96
C ASN A 122 26.61 24.86 -61.40
N ASN A 123 25.44 24.43 -61.89
CA ASN A 123 25.15 24.53 -63.31
C ASN A 123 23.63 24.53 -63.57
N ASP A 124 23.10 25.73 -63.73
CA ASP A 124 22.24 26.16 -64.83
C ASP A 124 21.32 25.09 -65.46
N ASN A 125 20.00 25.27 -65.31
CA ASN A 125 19.23 25.94 -66.37
C ASN A 125 17.76 26.12 -65.94
N TYR A 126 17.40 27.38 -65.77
CA TYR A 126 16.05 27.86 -65.48
C TYR A 126 15.28 27.89 -66.81
N ASN A 127 14.40 26.92 -67.05
CA ASN A 127 13.13 27.11 -67.76
C ASN A 127 12.39 25.79 -67.94
N SER A 128 11.18 25.72 -67.40
CA SER A 128 9.97 25.23 -68.07
C SER A 128 9.08 24.41 -67.15
N THR A 129 7.80 24.78 -67.15
CA THR A 129 6.62 24.07 -66.63
C THR A 129 6.45 23.95 -65.12
N THR A 130 5.71 24.93 -64.58
CA THR A 130 4.53 24.76 -63.71
C THR A 130 4.03 23.31 -63.56
N LYS A 131 4.72 22.51 -62.75
CA LYS A 131 4.15 21.30 -62.14
C LYS A 131 3.59 21.69 -60.78
N LEU A 132 2.27 21.78 -60.75
CA LEU A 132 1.42 21.76 -59.56
C LEU A 132 2.09 21.05 -58.38
N PHE A 133 2.10 21.75 -57.24
CA PHE A 133 2.25 21.18 -55.90
C PHE A 133 1.33 19.95 -55.77
N ARG A 134 1.85 18.76 -56.09
CA ARG A 134 1.30 17.53 -55.51
C ARG A 134 1.74 17.53 -54.05
N PRO A 135 0.82 17.44 -53.09
CA PRO A 135 1.19 17.06 -51.74
C PRO A 135 2.01 15.79 -51.87
N LEU A 136 3.23 15.79 -51.34
CA LEU A 136 3.95 14.54 -51.13
C LEU A 136 2.98 13.65 -50.34
N LEU A 137 2.40 12.66 -51.03
CA LEU A 137 1.94 11.43 -50.42
C LEU A 137 3.21 10.81 -49.84
N ILE A 138 3.57 11.29 -48.65
CA ILE A 138 4.57 10.68 -47.79
C ILE A 138 3.92 9.34 -47.43
N THR A 139 4.25 8.30 -48.18
CA THR A 139 4.18 6.95 -47.65
C THR A 139 4.84 7.01 -46.28
N PRO A 140 4.19 6.54 -45.20
CA PRO A 140 4.69 6.71 -43.85
C PRO A 140 6.05 6.01 -43.73
N GLN A 141 7.12 6.77 -43.98
CA GLN A 141 8.48 6.35 -43.77
C GLN A 141 8.74 6.43 -42.27
N THR A 142 9.16 5.31 -41.71
CA THR A 142 9.59 5.22 -40.32
C THR A 142 11.06 5.58 -40.27
N TYR A 143 11.39 6.67 -39.59
CA TYR A 143 12.77 7.05 -39.31
C TYR A 143 13.21 6.42 -37.98
N ARG A 144 14.49 6.06 -37.90
CA ARG A 144 15.11 5.55 -36.68
C ARG A 144 15.37 6.69 -35.70
N LEU A 145 15.39 6.38 -34.41
CA LEU A 145 15.84 7.35 -33.42
C LEU A 145 17.26 7.82 -33.77
N GLY A 146 17.49 9.12 -33.70
CA GLY A 146 18.76 9.74 -34.08
C GLY A 146 18.88 10.10 -35.56
N GLU A 147 18.04 9.55 -36.44
CA GLU A 147 18.08 9.83 -37.89
C GLU A 147 17.82 11.30 -38.18
N ARG A 148 18.60 11.86 -39.11
CA ARG A 148 18.55 13.27 -39.50
C ARG A 148 17.92 13.43 -40.87
N ILE A 149 17.11 14.46 -41.02
CA ILE A 149 16.51 14.82 -42.30
C ILE A 149 16.59 16.32 -42.55
N TYR A 150 16.65 16.63 -43.84
CA TYR A 150 16.69 18.00 -44.31
C TYR A 150 15.29 18.45 -44.74
N ASP A 151 14.73 19.41 -44.01
CA ASP A 151 13.41 19.95 -44.24
C ASP A 151 13.52 21.40 -44.75
N ARG A 152 13.33 21.58 -46.06
CA ARG A 152 13.45 22.87 -46.77
C ARG A 152 12.48 23.96 -46.29
N ARG A 153 11.57 23.66 -45.37
CA ARG A 153 10.58 24.60 -44.84
C ARG A 153 10.27 24.41 -43.35
N CYS A 154 11.02 23.56 -42.64
CA CYS A 154 10.79 23.25 -41.23
C CYS A 154 9.34 22.78 -40.90
N VAL A 155 8.61 22.22 -41.87
CA VAL A 155 7.19 21.84 -41.77
C VAL A 155 6.92 20.59 -40.93
N ILE A 156 7.92 19.75 -40.72
CA ILE A 156 7.74 18.47 -40.00
C ILE A 156 8.26 18.51 -38.56
N THR A 157 8.78 19.65 -38.08
CA THR A 157 9.09 19.86 -36.66
C THR A 157 7.86 19.54 -35.80
N GLY A 158 8.04 18.72 -34.77
CA GLY A 158 6.98 18.25 -33.88
C GLY A 158 6.14 17.08 -34.43
N ARG A 159 6.30 16.69 -35.71
CA ARG A 159 5.64 15.48 -36.24
C ARG A 159 6.32 14.21 -35.75
N SER A 160 5.56 13.12 -35.71
CA SER A 160 6.10 11.79 -35.39
C SER A 160 7.09 11.35 -36.47
N CYS A 161 8.32 11.03 -36.08
CA CYS A 161 9.38 10.57 -36.97
C CYS A 161 9.51 9.05 -37.03
N GLY A 162 8.76 8.30 -36.23
CA GLY A 162 8.79 6.85 -36.29
C GLY A 162 7.60 6.28 -35.56
N ILE A 163 7.32 5.02 -35.87
CA ILE A 163 6.45 4.22 -35.02
C ILE A 163 7.24 4.07 -33.73
N ASN A 164 6.79 4.71 -32.64
CA ASN A 164 7.16 4.22 -31.32
C ASN A 164 6.73 2.74 -31.35
N MET A 165 7.69 1.81 -31.42
CA MET A 165 7.44 0.36 -31.42
C MET A 165 6.67 -0.12 -30.18
N SER A 166 6.28 0.78 -29.27
CA SER A 166 5.34 0.50 -28.20
C SER A 166 3.87 0.40 -28.65
N LYS A 167 3.42 1.08 -29.73
CA LYS A 167 1.96 1.17 -29.98
C LYS A 167 1.27 -0.09 -30.54
N GLU A 168 1.99 -1.05 -31.12
CA GLU A 168 1.40 -2.34 -31.55
C GLU A 168 1.87 -3.54 -30.74
N VAL A 169 3.04 -3.47 -30.09
CA VAL A 169 3.54 -4.57 -29.24
C VAL A 169 2.88 -4.56 -27.86
N GLU A 170 2.50 -3.39 -27.34
CA GLU A 170 2.03 -3.17 -25.95
C GLU A 170 0.53 -3.48 -25.75
N MET A 171 -0.22 -3.82 -26.80
CA MET A 171 -1.62 -4.32 -26.68
C MET A 171 -1.79 -5.82 -26.98
N SER A 172 -0.71 -6.52 -27.34
CA SER A 172 -0.80 -7.95 -27.66
C SER A 172 -1.31 -8.75 -26.46
N CYS A 173 -0.82 -8.43 -25.25
CA CYS A 173 -1.22 -9.12 -24.03
C CYS A 173 -2.70 -8.90 -23.68
N PHE A 174 -3.29 -7.76 -24.04
CA PHE A 174 -4.73 -7.51 -23.85
C PHE A 174 -5.58 -8.39 -24.73
N ARG A 175 -5.18 -8.55 -26.00
CA ARG A 175 -5.92 -9.40 -26.94
C ARG A 175 -5.85 -10.87 -26.55
N THR A 176 -4.72 -11.30 -25.97
CA THR A 176 -4.53 -12.68 -25.53
C THR A 176 -5.02 -12.93 -24.10
N GLY A 177 -5.23 -11.87 -23.30
CA GLY A 177 -5.50 -12.00 -21.87
C GLY A 177 -4.32 -12.59 -21.10
N THR A 178 -3.09 -12.30 -21.53
CA THR A 178 -1.85 -12.87 -20.95
C THR A 178 -0.88 -11.82 -20.45
N CYS A 179 -1.38 -10.67 -20.00
CA CYS A 179 -0.51 -9.66 -19.40
C CYS A 179 0.06 -10.17 -18.07
N ASN A 180 1.28 -9.76 -17.76
CA ASN A 180 1.91 -10.07 -16.49
C ASN A 180 1.31 -9.21 -15.38
N LEU A 181 1.25 -9.77 -14.18
CA LEU A 181 0.86 -9.01 -13.00
C LEU A 181 1.83 -7.84 -12.78
N ASN A 182 1.30 -6.67 -12.45
CA ASN A 182 2.02 -5.41 -12.29
C ASN A 182 2.62 -4.81 -13.58
N GLU A 183 2.33 -5.37 -14.76
CA GLU A 183 2.68 -4.78 -16.05
C GLU A 183 1.99 -3.41 -16.21
N ILE A 184 2.75 -2.41 -16.65
CA ILE A 184 2.34 -1.01 -16.79
C ILE A 184 1.98 -0.73 -18.25
N PHE A 185 0.90 0.01 -18.46
CA PHE A 185 0.36 0.35 -19.77
C PHE A 185 0.07 1.84 -19.88
N TYR A 186 0.25 2.37 -21.09
CA TYR A 186 -0.07 3.75 -21.41
C TYR A 186 -1.24 3.81 -22.38
N GLU A 187 -2.37 4.35 -21.94
CA GLU A 187 -3.56 4.47 -22.79
C GLU A 187 -4.02 5.92 -22.94
N ILE A 188 -4.44 6.26 -24.15
CA ILE A 188 -5.14 7.51 -24.45
C ILE A 188 -6.63 7.28 -24.15
N GLU A 189 -7.26 8.20 -23.44
CA GLU A 189 -8.67 8.17 -23.01
C GLU A 189 -9.04 7.12 -21.96
N CYS A 190 -8.12 6.23 -21.58
CA CYS A 190 -8.30 5.28 -20.47
C CYS A 190 -9.51 4.37 -20.66
N ILE A 191 -9.78 3.98 -21.91
CA ILE A 191 -10.96 3.22 -22.33
C ILE A 191 -10.90 1.78 -21.77
N GLN A 192 -9.70 1.24 -21.51
CA GLN A 192 -9.51 -0.09 -20.95
C GLN A 192 -9.64 -0.16 -19.41
N LEU A 193 -10.03 0.91 -18.71
CA LEU A 193 -10.21 0.84 -17.26
C LEU A 193 -11.19 -0.27 -16.86
N GLY A 194 -10.76 -1.19 -16.00
CA GLY A 194 -11.55 -2.34 -15.54
C GLY A 194 -11.61 -3.52 -16.52
N HIS A 195 -10.96 -3.44 -17.68
CA HIS A 195 -10.81 -4.59 -18.56
C HIS A 195 -9.90 -5.65 -17.93
N SER A 196 -10.20 -6.92 -18.20
CA SER A 196 -9.34 -8.02 -17.75
C SER A 196 -8.04 -8.03 -18.54
N CYS A 197 -6.92 -8.08 -17.83
CA CYS A 197 -5.57 -8.22 -18.40
C CYS A 197 -4.99 -9.63 -18.17
N GLY A 198 -5.74 -10.50 -17.50
CA GLY A 198 -5.41 -11.91 -17.31
C GLY A 198 -6.29 -12.59 -16.26
N PRO A 199 -6.03 -13.87 -15.93
CA PRO A 199 -6.83 -14.61 -14.96
C PRO A 199 -6.86 -13.94 -13.59
N ASN A 200 -8.05 -13.53 -13.15
CA ASN A 200 -8.29 -12.80 -11.91
C ASN A 200 -7.52 -11.48 -11.80
N MET A 201 -7.24 -10.85 -12.94
CA MET A 201 -6.57 -9.57 -13.04
C MET A 201 -7.41 -8.57 -13.84
N GLU A 202 -7.35 -7.30 -13.46
CA GLU A 202 -7.97 -6.15 -14.12
C GLU A 202 -7.00 -4.99 -14.24
N LEU A 203 -7.22 -4.15 -15.25
CA LEU A 203 -6.51 -2.90 -15.42
C LEU A 203 -7.08 -1.84 -14.49
N ILE A 204 -6.20 -1.23 -13.69
CA ILE A 204 -6.53 -0.08 -12.87
C ILE A 204 -5.66 1.12 -13.26
N ILE A 205 -6.18 2.33 -13.06
CA ILE A 205 -5.40 3.57 -13.26
C ILE A 205 -4.51 3.79 -12.04
N ILE A 206 -3.19 3.91 -12.26
CA ILE A 206 -2.21 4.26 -11.23
C ILE A 206 -1.82 5.74 -11.26
N ASP A 207 -1.83 6.36 -12.44
CA ASP A 207 -1.61 7.79 -12.64
C ASP A 207 -2.50 8.32 -13.76
N LYS A 208 -3.07 9.51 -13.56
CA LYS A 208 -3.86 10.23 -14.56
C LYS A 208 -3.28 11.62 -14.72
N ARG A 209 -2.51 11.82 -15.79
CA ARG A 209 -1.93 13.14 -16.09
C ARG A 209 -2.98 14.02 -16.75
N LEU A 210 -3.35 15.11 -16.09
CA LEU A 210 -4.42 16.03 -16.50
C LEU A 210 -4.04 17.00 -17.64
N PHE A 211 -2.84 16.91 -18.22
CA PHE A 211 -2.35 17.90 -19.17
C PHE A 211 -2.62 17.50 -20.64
N ASN A 212 -3.60 18.19 -21.26
CA ASN A 212 -3.99 18.27 -22.68
C ASN A 212 -4.21 16.98 -23.49
N THR A 213 -3.86 15.82 -22.95
CA THR A 213 -4.18 14.51 -23.50
C THR A 213 -4.63 13.67 -22.32
N ASN A 214 -5.82 13.06 -22.39
CA ASN A 214 -6.36 12.16 -21.36
C ASN A 214 -5.53 10.87 -21.29
N LYS A 215 -4.24 10.96 -21.00
CA LYS A 215 -3.35 9.81 -20.88
C LYS A 215 -3.47 9.24 -19.47
N CYS A 216 -3.79 7.96 -19.39
CA CYS A 216 -3.69 7.21 -18.16
C CYS A 216 -2.49 6.28 -18.22
N VAL A 217 -1.81 6.18 -17.08
CA VAL A 217 -0.92 5.07 -16.77
C VAL A 217 -1.77 4.05 -16.04
N MET A 218 -1.92 2.87 -16.63
CA MET A 218 -2.67 1.76 -16.06
C MET A 218 -1.71 0.66 -15.64
N GLN A 219 -2.16 -0.19 -14.72
CA GLN A 219 -1.41 -1.36 -14.26
C GLN A 219 -2.35 -2.55 -14.15
N CYS A 220 -1.88 -3.73 -14.59
CA CYS A 220 -2.59 -4.98 -14.38
C CYS A 220 -2.48 -5.42 -12.92
N GLN A 221 -3.60 -5.52 -12.21
CA GLN A 221 -3.65 -5.90 -10.78
C GLN A 221 -4.68 -6.98 -10.52
N CYS A 222 -4.54 -7.72 -9.41
CA CYS A 222 -5.56 -8.69 -9.01
C CYS A 222 -6.92 -8.03 -8.76
N VAL A 223 -7.97 -8.64 -9.29
CA VAL A 223 -9.36 -8.22 -9.06
C VAL A 223 -9.73 -8.37 -7.58
N HIS A 224 -10.79 -7.68 -7.17
CA HIS A 224 -11.30 -7.77 -5.81
C HIS A 224 -11.57 -9.24 -5.40
N GLY A 225 -11.08 -9.64 -4.22
CA GLY A 225 -11.18 -11.03 -3.73
C GLY A 225 -9.97 -11.89 -4.07
N TYR A 226 -8.97 -11.37 -4.79
CA TYR A 226 -7.72 -12.05 -5.10
C TYR A 226 -6.52 -11.28 -4.57
N ILE A 227 -5.43 -12.00 -4.30
CA ILE A 227 -4.16 -11.46 -3.85
C ILE A 227 -3.01 -11.99 -4.70
N GLU A 228 -2.00 -11.13 -4.89
CA GLU A 228 -0.74 -11.50 -5.52
C GLU A 228 0.02 -12.53 -4.66
N SER A 229 0.28 -13.69 -5.24
CA SER A 229 1.10 -14.76 -4.67
C SER A 229 1.88 -15.43 -5.79
N ASN A 230 3.22 -15.43 -5.68
CA ASN A 230 4.13 -16.00 -6.68
C ASN A 230 3.87 -15.51 -8.12
N GLY A 231 3.65 -14.19 -8.29
CA GLY A 231 3.38 -13.58 -9.59
C GLY A 231 2.02 -13.95 -10.21
N ARG A 232 1.09 -14.52 -9.43
CA ARG A 232 -0.26 -14.88 -9.87
C ARG A 232 -1.30 -14.34 -8.88
N CYS A 233 -2.53 -14.14 -9.36
CA CYS A 233 -3.66 -13.76 -8.53
C CYS A 233 -4.38 -15.00 -7.99
N THR A 234 -4.21 -15.25 -6.70
CA THR A 234 -4.84 -16.35 -5.98
C THR A 234 -6.06 -15.84 -5.22
N GLU A 235 -7.17 -16.58 -5.29
CA GLU A 235 -8.39 -16.24 -4.56
C GLU A 235 -8.11 -16.23 -3.06
N ILE A 236 -8.62 -15.22 -2.35
CA ILE A 236 -8.59 -15.14 -0.90
C ILE A 236 -9.62 -16.18 -0.40
N THR A 237 -9.23 -17.46 -0.42
CA THR A 237 -10.13 -18.63 -0.34
C THR A 237 -10.63 -18.94 1.08
N LYS A 238 -10.85 -17.93 1.91
CA LYS A 238 -11.44 -18.15 3.23
C LYS A 238 -12.94 -18.02 3.17
N LYS A 239 -13.62 -19.15 3.37
CA LYS A 239 -15.05 -19.17 3.69
C LYS A 239 -15.29 -18.15 4.81
N LEU A 240 -16.39 -17.40 4.73
CA LEU A 240 -16.76 -16.36 5.70
C LEU A 240 -16.59 -16.83 7.17
N ASN A 241 -16.83 -18.12 7.43
CA ASN A 241 -16.62 -18.76 8.73
C ASN A 241 -15.16 -18.75 9.20
N GLU A 242 -14.19 -19.01 8.34
CA GLU A 242 -12.75 -18.98 8.70
C GLU A 242 -12.30 -17.54 8.96
N ARG A 243 -12.84 -16.57 8.21
CA ARG A 243 -12.62 -15.14 8.46
C ARG A 243 -13.10 -14.75 9.87
N ILE A 244 -14.26 -15.26 10.30
CA ILE A 244 -14.79 -15.02 11.65
C ILE A 244 -13.88 -15.62 12.72
N VAL A 245 -13.32 -16.81 12.51
CA VAL A 245 -12.37 -17.44 13.45
C VAL A 245 -11.11 -16.61 13.59
N CYS A 246 -10.51 -16.20 12.48
CA CYS A 246 -9.33 -15.33 12.50
C CYS A 246 -9.61 -13.98 13.18
N MET A 247 -10.76 -13.34 12.89
CA MET A 247 -11.16 -12.07 13.54
C MET A 247 -11.36 -12.20 15.06
N ARG A 248 -11.56 -13.43 15.57
CA ARG A 248 -11.65 -13.73 17.01
C ARG A 248 -10.29 -14.07 17.65
N GLY A 249 -9.19 -13.87 16.95
CA GLY A 249 -7.84 -14.19 17.43
C GLY A 249 -7.38 -15.62 17.14
N GLY A 250 -8.07 -16.35 16.26
CA GLY A 250 -7.70 -17.70 15.83
C GLY A 250 -6.92 -17.72 14.51
N CYS A 251 -6.23 -16.65 14.17
CA CYS A 251 -5.52 -16.49 12.89
C CYS A 251 -4.14 -17.18 12.96
N THR A 252 -3.71 -17.85 11.89
CA THR A 252 -2.33 -18.39 11.84
C THR A 252 -1.33 -17.30 11.51
N LEU A 253 -0.07 -17.48 11.92
CA LEU A 253 1.00 -16.54 11.56
C LEU A 253 1.10 -16.44 10.03
N ASN A 254 1.32 -15.23 9.53
CA ASN A 254 1.37 -14.87 8.12
C ASN A 254 0.05 -15.00 7.34
N GLU A 255 -1.07 -15.30 8.00
CA GLU A 255 -2.40 -15.34 7.37
C GLU A 255 -2.84 -13.96 6.85
N LEU A 256 -3.37 -13.93 5.62
CA LEU A 256 -3.86 -12.73 4.95
C LEU A 256 -5.38 -12.65 5.07
N VAL A 257 -5.88 -11.46 5.41
CA VAL A 257 -7.31 -11.19 5.55
C VAL A 257 -7.66 -9.90 4.81
N GLN A 258 -8.70 -9.96 4.00
CA GLN A 258 -9.31 -8.77 3.44
C GLN A 258 -10.21 -8.11 4.49
N ASP A 259 -10.08 -6.81 4.66
CA ASP A 259 -10.81 -5.98 5.61
C ASP A 259 -11.39 -4.76 4.91
N ILE A 260 -12.68 -4.82 4.62
CA ILE A 260 -13.44 -3.82 3.84
C ILE A 260 -13.51 -2.46 4.54
N SER A 261 -13.18 -2.41 5.83
CA SER A 261 -13.29 -1.21 6.66
C SER A 261 -11.94 -0.75 7.23
N CYS A 262 -10.86 -1.49 6.96
CA CYS A 262 -9.55 -1.29 7.60
C CYS A 262 -9.57 -1.33 9.15
N SER A 263 -10.64 -1.83 9.77
CA SER A 263 -10.84 -1.87 11.23
C SER A 263 -9.97 -2.89 11.96
N LEU A 264 -9.40 -3.87 11.26
CA LEU A 264 -8.51 -4.90 11.80
C LEU A 264 -7.08 -4.41 11.98
N LYS A 265 -6.66 -3.32 11.32
CA LYS A 265 -5.30 -2.78 11.42
C LYS A 265 -4.91 -2.57 12.89
N GLY A 266 -3.82 -3.20 13.31
CA GLY A 266 -3.29 -3.12 14.68
C GLY A 266 -4.00 -3.99 15.72
N ARG A 267 -5.15 -4.61 15.39
CA ARG A 267 -5.84 -5.54 16.30
C ARG A 267 -5.08 -6.85 16.43
N PHE A 268 -5.28 -7.55 17.55
CA PHE A 268 -4.74 -8.87 17.76
C PHE A 268 -5.40 -9.89 16.84
N CYS A 269 -4.57 -10.72 16.20
CA CYS A 269 -5.00 -11.82 15.35
C CYS A 269 -4.65 -13.19 15.95
N GLY A 270 -3.88 -13.20 17.04
CA GLY A 270 -3.65 -14.37 17.90
C GLY A 270 -2.65 -14.05 19.00
N GLN A 271 -2.17 -15.08 19.70
CA GLN A 271 -1.22 -14.90 20.79
C GLN A 271 0.07 -14.26 20.27
N ASN A 272 0.45 -13.12 20.85
CA ASN A 272 1.64 -12.35 20.44
C ASN A 272 1.63 -11.90 18.97
N MET A 273 0.47 -11.84 18.32
CA MET A 273 0.31 -11.50 16.91
C MET A 273 -0.70 -10.38 16.71
N LYS A 274 -0.43 -9.49 15.76
CA LYS A 274 -1.33 -8.40 15.36
C LYS A 274 -1.38 -8.23 13.85
N PHE A 275 -2.50 -7.73 13.37
CA PHE A 275 -2.70 -7.42 11.96
C PHE A 275 -1.85 -6.22 11.55
N GLY A 276 -0.88 -6.45 10.67
CA GLY A 276 -0.14 -5.42 9.95
C GLY A 276 -0.82 -5.11 8.62
N LEU A 277 -0.91 -3.84 8.26
CA LEU A 277 -1.42 -3.41 6.95
C LEU A 277 -0.41 -3.81 5.85
N ILE A 278 -0.89 -4.47 4.79
CA ILE A 278 -0.09 -4.82 3.60
C ILE A 278 -0.42 -3.88 2.44
N LYS A 279 -1.71 -3.76 2.10
CA LYS A 279 -2.19 -2.94 0.99
C LYS A 279 -3.46 -2.23 1.43
N GLN A 280 -3.60 -0.98 1.03
CA GLN A 280 -4.83 -0.21 1.18
C GLN A 280 -5.22 0.30 -0.21
N SER A 281 -6.40 -0.04 -0.69
CA SER A 281 -6.93 0.53 -1.94
C SER A 281 -7.93 1.64 -1.63
N ALA A 282 -7.84 2.73 -2.39
CA ALA A 282 -8.64 3.95 -2.19
C ALA A 282 -9.99 3.93 -2.95
N HIS A 283 -10.42 2.78 -3.48
CA HIS A 283 -11.52 2.74 -4.46
C HIS A 283 -12.90 2.62 -3.81
N ARG A 284 -13.59 3.75 -3.61
CA ARG A 284 -14.99 3.96 -3.11
C ARG A 284 -15.34 3.38 -1.72
N HIS A 285 -14.70 2.30 -1.31
CA HIS A 285 -14.73 1.72 0.04
C HIS A 285 -13.29 1.32 0.40
N TYR A 286 -12.85 1.64 1.61
CA TYR A 286 -11.47 1.40 2.06
C TYR A 286 -11.19 -0.10 2.24
N ASN A 287 -10.82 -0.78 1.17
CA ASN A 287 -10.43 -2.17 1.25
C ASN A 287 -8.97 -2.25 1.69
N CYS A 288 -8.75 -2.77 2.89
CA CYS A 288 -7.44 -3.13 3.39
C CYS A 288 -7.18 -4.61 3.22
N ILE A 289 -5.94 -4.95 2.90
CA ILE A 289 -5.41 -6.30 3.07
C ILE A 289 -4.49 -6.23 4.28
N VAL A 290 -4.82 -6.99 5.31
CA VAL A 290 -4.01 -7.12 6.52
C VAL A 290 -3.39 -8.50 6.59
N LYS A 291 -2.21 -8.59 7.18
CA LYS A 291 -1.47 -9.84 7.43
C LYS A 291 -1.26 -10.01 8.93
N CYS A 292 -1.57 -11.18 9.46
CA CYS A 292 -1.26 -11.52 10.84
C CYS A 292 0.26 -11.68 10.99
N LYS A 293 0.90 -10.81 11.78
CA LYS A 293 2.35 -10.78 12.00
C LYS A 293 2.65 -10.78 13.49
N CYS A 294 3.88 -11.12 13.87
CA CYS A 294 4.31 -10.98 15.27
C CYS A 294 4.16 -9.54 15.76
N ALA A 295 3.71 -9.42 17.01
CA ALA A 295 3.59 -8.14 17.66
C ALA A 295 4.98 -7.54 17.94
N LYS A 296 5.07 -6.21 18.02
CA LYS A 296 6.28 -5.51 18.43
C LYS A 296 6.83 -6.11 19.74
N GLY A 297 8.10 -6.53 19.74
CA GLY A 297 8.75 -7.22 20.86
C GLY A 297 8.75 -8.75 20.73
N TYR A 298 8.17 -9.29 19.66
CA TYR A 298 8.16 -10.71 19.35
C TYR A 298 8.74 -10.96 17.96
N GLU A 299 9.46 -12.08 17.82
CA GLU A 299 10.05 -12.58 16.59
C GLU A 299 9.41 -13.91 16.18
N GLU A 300 9.36 -14.15 14.88
CA GLU A 300 8.87 -15.42 14.32
C GLU A 300 9.96 -16.50 14.46
N GLN A 301 9.66 -17.55 15.22
CA GLN A 301 10.47 -18.76 15.30
C GLN A 301 9.58 -20.00 15.19
N ASN A 302 9.89 -20.89 14.24
CA ASN A 302 9.14 -22.13 13.99
C ASN A 302 7.62 -21.91 13.81
N GLY A 303 7.23 -20.82 13.15
CA GLY A 303 5.82 -20.47 12.92
C GLY A 303 5.08 -19.92 14.16
N GLN A 304 5.78 -19.62 15.24
CA GLN A 304 5.23 -19.01 16.45
C GLN A 304 5.92 -17.67 16.75
N CYS A 305 5.19 -16.76 17.40
CA CYS A 305 5.75 -15.47 17.83
C CYS A 305 6.25 -15.57 19.27
N ILE A 306 7.57 -15.65 19.42
CA ILE A 306 8.25 -15.72 20.72
C ILE A 306 8.88 -14.37 21.06
N ILE A 307 9.12 -14.11 22.33
CA ILE A 307 9.70 -12.84 22.79
C ILE A 307 11.13 -12.70 22.23
N GLU A 308 11.47 -11.51 21.71
CA GLU A 308 12.84 -11.17 21.32
C GLU A 308 13.80 -11.42 22.50
N HIS A 309 14.64 -12.46 22.41
CA HIS A 309 15.68 -12.77 23.40
C HIS A 309 16.69 -11.61 23.44
N GLY A 310 16.48 -10.65 24.35
CA GLY A 310 17.36 -9.50 24.54
C GLY A 310 16.64 -8.18 24.84
N LYS A 311 15.35 -8.06 24.47
CA LYS A 311 14.50 -6.91 24.85
C LYS A 311 13.42 -7.35 25.81
N THR A 312 13.82 -7.75 27.01
CA THR A 312 12.88 -7.76 28.12
C THR A 312 12.56 -6.32 28.50
N ILE A 313 11.63 -5.68 27.78
CA ILE A 313 10.73 -4.75 28.46
C ILE A 313 9.86 -5.64 29.34
N ARG A 314 10.46 -6.17 30.42
CA ARG A 314 9.70 -6.72 31.52
C ARG A 314 8.97 -5.53 32.08
N THR A 315 7.76 -5.29 31.60
CA THR A 315 6.71 -4.81 32.48
C THR A 315 6.58 -5.91 33.52
N LYS A 316 7.48 -5.88 34.51
CA LYS A 316 7.61 -6.87 35.56
C LYS A 316 6.20 -6.90 36.16
N ASN A 317 5.45 -7.97 35.92
CA ASN A 317 4.09 -8.07 36.44
C ASN A 317 4.25 -7.87 37.95
N ILE A 318 3.74 -6.73 38.45
CA ILE A 318 4.03 -6.25 39.80
C ILE A 318 3.60 -7.30 40.84
N CYS A 319 2.75 -8.25 40.44
CA CYS A 319 2.25 -9.36 41.22
C CYS A 319 3.07 -10.66 41.15
N MET A 320 4.05 -10.80 40.26
CA MET A 320 4.65 -12.13 40.01
C MET A 320 5.50 -12.67 41.18
N GLU A 321 6.15 -11.81 41.96
CA GLU A 321 7.00 -12.27 43.07
C GLU A 321 6.22 -12.54 44.36
N ASN A 322 5.16 -11.78 44.66
CA ASN A 322 4.44 -11.85 45.94
C ASN A 322 2.93 -12.11 45.83
N GLY A 323 2.40 -12.28 44.62
CA GLY A 323 0.97 -12.16 44.37
C GLY A 323 0.49 -10.71 44.55
N CYS A 324 -0.72 -10.43 44.06
CA CYS A 324 -1.44 -9.20 44.32
C CYS A 324 -2.57 -9.46 45.29
N GLU A 325 -2.82 -8.47 46.15
CA GLU A 325 -3.96 -8.49 47.07
C GLU A 325 -5.28 -8.41 46.27
N VAL A 326 -6.32 -9.06 46.80
CA VAL A 326 -7.69 -8.94 46.29
C VAL A 326 -8.05 -7.47 46.17
N GLY A 327 -8.66 -7.09 45.05
CA GLY A 327 -9.09 -5.73 44.80
C GLY A 327 -8.01 -4.80 44.24
N ARG A 328 -6.74 -5.24 44.16
CA ARG A 328 -5.65 -4.42 43.61
C ARG A 328 -5.91 -4.07 42.15
N ILE A 329 -5.85 -2.77 41.85
CA ILE A 329 -6.08 -2.21 40.52
C ILE A 329 -4.75 -1.98 39.81
N ILE A 330 -4.66 -2.40 38.54
CA ILE A 330 -3.51 -2.19 37.66
C ILE A 330 -4.00 -1.56 36.35
N ARG A 331 -3.20 -0.63 35.81
CA ARG A 331 -3.38 -0.12 34.44
C ARG A 331 -2.49 -0.90 33.50
N ASP A 332 -3.09 -1.48 32.49
CA ASP A 332 -2.45 -2.40 31.56
C ASP A 332 -2.77 -1.97 30.12
N GLU A 333 -1.75 -1.50 29.41
CA GLU A 333 -1.86 -1.14 28.01
C GLU A 333 -1.92 -2.41 27.17
N GLY A 334 -2.96 -2.57 26.37
CA GLY A 334 -3.23 -3.77 25.58
C GLY A 334 -4.01 -4.86 26.32
N CYS A 335 -4.33 -4.66 27.60
CA CYS A 335 -5.11 -5.60 28.42
C CYS A 335 -4.48 -7.00 28.54
N HIS A 336 -3.14 -7.08 28.45
CA HIS A 336 -2.33 -8.30 28.50
C HIS A 336 -2.50 -9.17 29.75
N LEU A 337 -2.88 -8.59 30.89
CA LEU A 337 -3.07 -9.27 32.16
C LEU A 337 -4.47 -9.88 32.31
N THR A 338 -5.43 -9.58 31.42
CA THR A 338 -6.82 -10.02 31.60
C THR A 338 -6.92 -11.55 31.59
N GLY A 339 -7.43 -12.13 32.67
CA GLY A 339 -7.52 -13.58 32.87
C GLY A 339 -6.24 -14.24 33.41
N GLU A 340 -5.12 -13.52 33.46
CA GLU A 340 -3.88 -14.02 34.07
C GLU A 340 -4.05 -14.12 35.59
N LYS A 341 -3.34 -15.09 36.19
CA LYS A 341 -3.33 -15.27 37.65
C LYS A 341 -2.66 -14.08 38.30
N CYS A 342 -3.37 -13.42 39.21
CA CYS A 342 -2.83 -12.35 40.04
C CYS A 342 -2.56 -12.82 41.49
N GLY A 343 -2.98 -14.03 41.86
CA GLY A 343 -2.56 -14.73 43.07
C GLY A 343 -3.35 -16.03 43.26
N ASN A 344 -3.33 -16.60 44.48
CA ASN A 344 -4.02 -17.85 44.75
C ASN A 344 -5.54 -17.67 44.66
N ASN A 345 -6.16 -18.42 43.74
CA ASN A 345 -7.59 -18.33 43.41
C ASN A 345 -8.03 -16.95 42.92
N MET A 346 -7.11 -16.18 42.33
CA MET A 346 -7.38 -14.83 41.82
C MET A 346 -6.92 -14.65 40.37
N ILE A 347 -7.71 -13.91 39.59
CA ILE A 347 -7.40 -13.50 38.22
C ILE A 347 -7.63 -12.00 38.05
N PHE A 348 -6.94 -11.39 37.09
CA PHE A 348 -7.26 -10.03 36.71
C PHE A 348 -8.55 -9.98 35.88
N MET A 349 -9.48 -9.15 36.32
CA MET A 349 -10.71 -8.81 35.61
C MET A 349 -10.68 -7.36 35.16
N VAL A 350 -11.16 -7.06 33.96
CA VAL A 350 -11.26 -5.68 33.47
C VAL A 350 -12.38 -4.95 34.22
N VAL A 351 -12.03 -3.87 34.91
CA VAL A 351 -13.01 -2.97 35.57
C VAL A 351 -13.42 -1.85 34.63
N ASN A 352 -12.47 -1.28 33.89
CA ASN A 352 -12.73 -0.22 32.92
C ASN A 352 -11.75 -0.38 31.76
N SER A 353 -12.17 0.00 30.55
CA SER A 353 -11.31 0.04 29.38
C SER A 353 -11.49 1.38 28.67
N THR A 354 -10.39 2.04 28.31
CA THR A 354 -10.41 3.31 27.59
C THR A 354 -9.55 3.18 26.33
N VAL A 355 -9.97 3.80 25.23
CA VAL A 355 -9.20 3.85 23.98
C VAL A 355 -8.57 5.23 23.89
N ARG A 356 -7.25 5.30 23.71
CA ARG A 356 -6.56 6.58 23.52
C ARG A 356 -6.62 6.96 22.04
N ASN A 357 -7.41 7.99 21.72
CA ASN A 357 -7.74 8.42 20.35
C ASN A 357 -6.55 8.74 19.43
N GLY A 358 -5.32 8.86 19.94
CA GLY A 358 -4.12 9.11 19.12
C GLY A 358 -3.38 7.85 18.66
N THR A 359 -3.32 6.79 19.49
CA THR A 359 -2.49 5.60 19.21
C THR A 359 -3.31 4.35 18.91
N TYR A 360 -4.64 4.41 19.08
CA TYR A 360 -5.52 3.23 19.13
C TYR A 360 -5.09 2.19 20.17
N SER A 361 -4.27 2.59 21.15
CA SER A 361 -3.94 1.73 22.30
C SER A 361 -5.17 1.61 23.21
N ILE A 362 -5.51 0.38 23.58
CA ILE A 362 -6.53 0.09 24.59
C ILE A 362 -5.82 0.10 25.95
N TYR A 363 -6.30 0.89 26.90
CA TYR A 363 -5.85 0.86 28.29
C TYR A 363 -6.93 0.19 29.13
N CYS A 364 -6.61 -0.96 29.71
CA CYS A 364 -7.46 -1.60 30.68
C CYS A 364 -7.05 -1.22 32.10
N THR A 365 -8.03 -0.76 32.89
CA THR A 365 -7.96 -0.78 34.34
C THR A 365 -8.49 -2.13 34.79
N GLN A 366 -7.61 -2.97 35.30
CA GLN A 366 -7.93 -4.33 35.72
C GLN A 366 -7.83 -4.44 37.23
N GLN A 367 -8.65 -5.29 37.83
CA GLN A 367 -8.66 -5.58 39.25
C GLN A 367 -8.40 -7.05 39.49
N CYS A 368 -7.51 -7.36 40.41
CA CYS A 368 -7.30 -8.72 40.88
C CYS A 368 -8.52 -9.17 41.70
N ALA A 369 -9.23 -10.20 41.25
CA ALA A 369 -10.47 -10.66 41.88
C ALA A 369 -10.51 -12.17 42.00
N CYS A 370 -11.33 -12.67 42.92
CA CYS A 370 -11.49 -14.10 43.10
C CYS A 370 -12.11 -14.77 41.87
N ILE A 371 -11.57 -15.95 41.49
CA ILE A 371 -12.09 -16.74 40.36
C ILE A 371 -13.51 -17.23 40.63
N TYR A 372 -13.80 -17.60 41.88
CA TYR A 372 -15.08 -18.14 42.30
C TYR A 372 -15.85 -17.09 43.09
N SER A 373 -17.08 -16.81 42.66
CA SER A 373 -18.02 -15.92 43.37
C SER A 373 -18.30 -16.34 44.82
N ASP A 374 -18.05 -17.60 45.13
CA ASP A 374 -18.38 -18.21 46.43
C ASP A 374 -17.22 -18.17 47.41
N SER A 375 -16.03 -17.75 46.94
CA SER A 375 -14.88 -17.53 47.81
C SER A 375 -15.08 -16.24 48.61
N ILE A 376 -14.71 -16.30 49.87
CA ILE A 376 -14.80 -15.15 50.76
C ILE A 376 -13.54 -14.32 50.51
N GLU A 377 -13.74 -13.07 50.06
CA GLU A 377 -12.68 -12.07 50.01
C GLU A 377 -12.20 -11.80 51.44
N ASN A 378 -11.07 -12.41 51.80
CA ASN A 378 -10.32 -11.99 52.97
C ASN A 378 -9.37 -10.88 52.53
N THR A 379 -9.00 -9.96 53.42
CA THR A 379 -8.35 -8.66 53.13
C THR A 379 -7.14 -8.69 52.18
N SER A 380 -6.54 -9.85 51.92
CA SER A 380 -5.46 -10.03 50.95
C SER A 380 -5.55 -11.29 50.07
N SER A 381 -6.55 -12.16 50.25
CA SER A 381 -6.59 -13.47 49.57
C SER A 381 -8.01 -14.05 49.43
N CYS A 382 -8.25 -14.84 48.38
CA CYS A 382 -9.48 -15.61 48.22
C CYS A 382 -9.36 -16.97 48.90
N LYS A 383 -10.12 -17.20 49.97
CA LYS A 383 -10.20 -18.51 50.63
C LYS A 383 -11.43 -19.26 50.13
N GLU A 384 -11.25 -20.55 49.80
CA GLU A 384 -12.36 -21.45 49.57
C GLU A 384 -13.22 -21.50 50.84
N LYS A 385 -14.53 -21.37 50.65
CA LYS A 385 -15.49 -21.37 51.76
C LYS A 385 -15.51 -22.79 52.33
N GLY A 386 -14.82 -22.99 53.46
CA GLY A 386 -14.95 -24.21 54.25
C GLY A 386 -16.43 -24.45 54.57
N THR A 387 -16.87 -25.70 54.45
CA THR A 387 -18.28 -26.15 54.43
C THR A 387 -19.01 -26.02 55.77
N THR A 388 -18.92 -24.87 56.44
CA THR A 388 -19.51 -24.64 57.77
C THR A 388 -20.12 -23.24 57.90
N GLY A 389 -21.46 -23.20 57.95
CA GLY A 389 -22.24 -22.14 58.64
C GLY A 389 -22.39 -20.79 57.96
N TYR A 390 -23.64 -20.41 57.66
CA TYR A 390 -24.07 -19.13 57.10
C TYR A 390 -23.74 -17.91 57.99
N SER A 391 -23.32 -16.80 57.38
CA SER A 391 -23.73 -15.44 57.79
C SER A 391 -23.48 -14.44 56.64
N PRO A 392 -24.52 -13.80 56.05
CA PRO A 392 -24.34 -12.76 55.05
C PRO A 392 -24.59 -11.39 55.68
N THR A 393 -23.61 -10.49 55.63
CA THR A 393 -23.86 -9.05 55.70
C THR A 393 -22.64 -8.31 55.17
N LEU A 394 -22.90 -7.25 54.38
CA LEU A 394 -21.96 -6.23 53.89
C LEU A 394 -21.52 -6.28 52.41
N HIS A 395 -22.48 -6.13 51.48
CA HIS A 395 -22.22 -5.53 50.16
C HIS A 395 -23.55 -5.09 49.52
N ASN A 396 -23.95 -3.81 49.68
CA ASN A 396 -25.26 -3.32 49.19
C ASN A 396 -25.17 -2.18 48.15
N ALA A 397 -24.00 -1.91 47.57
CA ALA A 397 -23.88 -0.85 46.55
C ALA A 397 -23.43 -1.33 45.15
N ILE A 398 -22.56 -2.34 45.05
CA ILE A 398 -22.14 -2.95 43.75
C ILE A 398 -23.08 -4.10 43.36
N THR A 399 -23.74 -4.68 44.35
CA THR A 399 -24.59 -5.86 44.22
C THR A 399 -25.88 -5.56 43.47
N THR A 400 -26.37 -4.32 43.43
CA THR A 400 -27.64 -4.00 42.74
C THR A 400 -27.52 -4.16 41.23
N ALA A 401 -26.40 -3.73 40.63
CA ALA A 401 -26.13 -3.94 39.19
C ALA A 401 -25.84 -5.41 38.85
N LEU A 402 -25.26 -6.16 39.79
CA LEU A 402 -24.97 -7.59 39.64
C LEU A 402 -26.19 -8.48 39.92
N ASN A 403 -27.14 -7.99 40.73
CA ASN A 403 -28.39 -8.68 41.07
C ASN A 403 -29.41 -8.60 39.93
N ASP A 404 -29.48 -7.48 39.21
CA ASP A 404 -30.27 -7.42 37.97
C ASP A 404 -29.71 -8.38 36.91
N PHE A 405 -28.39 -8.57 36.88
CA PHE A 405 -27.75 -9.55 36.01
C PHE A 405 -28.04 -10.99 36.45
N LYS A 406 -27.99 -11.29 37.76
CA LYS A 406 -28.34 -12.60 38.31
C LYS A 406 -29.82 -12.96 38.16
N ALA A 407 -30.73 -11.98 38.17
CA ALA A 407 -32.15 -12.20 37.92
C ALA A 407 -32.40 -12.73 36.50
N HIS A 408 -31.63 -12.26 35.52
CA HIS A 408 -31.73 -12.73 34.13
C HIS A 408 -31.16 -14.14 33.93
N ILE A 409 -30.17 -14.55 34.73
CA ILE A 409 -29.54 -15.89 34.63
C ILE A 409 -30.49 -17.03 35.08
N LYS A 410 -31.50 -16.73 35.91
CA LYS A 410 -32.47 -17.75 36.35
C LYS A 410 -33.54 -18.10 35.31
N LYS A 411 -33.72 -17.28 34.28
CA LYS A 411 -34.69 -17.53 33.23
C LYS A 411 -34.09 -18.50 32.21
N GLU A 412 -34.76 -19.62 31.95
CA GLU A 412 -34.42 -20.45 30.80
C GLU A 412 -34.84 -19.74 29.51
N PHE A 413 -33.93 -19.64 28.56
CA PHE A 413 -34.18 -19.05 27.25
C PHE A 413 -34.49 -20.15 26.23
N ASN A 414 -35.38 -19.86 25.31
CA ASN A 414 -35.72 -20.78 24.23
C ASN A 414 -34.57 -20.88 23.22
N LEU A 415 -34.44 -22.04 22.55
CA LEU A 415 -33.46 -22.18 21.48
C LEU A 415 -33.79 -21.19 20.36
N GLY A 416 -32.81 -20.38 19.97
CA GLY A 416 -33.00 -19.32 18.97
C GLY A 416 -33.43 -17.97 19.53
N GLU A 417 -33.77 -17.87 20.82
CA GLU A 417 -34.09 -16.59 21.46
C GLU A 417 -32.87 -15.68 21.48
N GLU A 418 -33.07 -14.42 21.07
CA GLU A 418 -32.02 -13.39 21.00
C GLU A 418 -32.18 -12.38 22.13
N ILE A 419 -31.05 -11.98 22.72
CA ILE A 419 -30.96 -10.92 23.73
C ILE A 419 -29.94 -9.88 23.28
N SER A 420 -30.22 -8.61 23.58
CA SER A 420 -29.27 -7.53 23.41
C SER A 420 -28.52 -7.32 24.73
N ASP A 421 -27.21 -7.53 24.73
CA ASP A 421 -26.35 -7.38 25.90
C ASP A 421 -25.24 -6.36 25.66
N LEU A 422 -25.28 -5.27 26.41
CA LEU A 422 -24.21 -4.28 26.44
C LEU A 422 -22.98 -4.90 27.11
N GLY A 423 -21.86 -4.93 26.39
CA GLY A 423 -20.60 -5.51 26.84
C GLY A 423 -20.43 -7.00 26.55
N CYS A 424 -21.40 -7.69 25.93
CA CYS A 424 -21.30 -9.12 25.61
C CYS A 424 -20.92 -10.02 26.79
N ARG A 425 -21.53 -9.71 27.93
CA ARG A 425 -21.30 -10.33 29.23
C ARG A 425 -21.92 -11.73 29.30
N LEU A 426 -23.02 -12.04 28.58
CA LEU A 426 -23.59 -13.39 28.57
C LEU A 426 -22.91 -14.33 27.57
N ARG A 427 -21.89 -13.89 26.84
CA ARG A 427 -21.15 -14.74 25.90
C ARG A 427 -20.66 -16.02 26.58
N ASN A 428 -21.04 -17.17 26.01
CA ASN A 428 -20.78 -18.52 26.54
C ASN A 428 -21.45 -18.87 27.87
N PHE A 429 -22.27 -18.00 28.47
CA PHE A 429 -23.10 -18.37 29.62
C PHE A 429 -24.18 -19.37 29.20
N LYS A 430 -24.55 -20.26 30.13
CA LYS A 430 -25.65 -21.21 29.92
C LYS A 430 -26.96 -20.43 29.83
N CYS A 431 -27.72 -20.69 28.78
CA CYS A 431 -29.07 -20.14 28.57
C CYS A 431 -30.16 -21.21 28.73
N GLY A 432 -29.78 -22.45 29.04
CA GLY A 432 -30.65 -23.59 29.31
C GLY A 432 -29.86 -24.90 29.34
N ILE A 433 -30.54 -26.04 29.53
CA ILE A 433 -29.92 -27.37 29.48
C ILE A 433 -29.32 -27.59 28.09
N ASN A 434 -28.00 -27.82 28.03
CA ASN A 434 -27.24 -28.04 26.79
C ASN A 434 -27.31 -26.90 25.77
N LYS A 435 -27.58 -25.69 26.25
CA LYS A 435 -27.60 -24.45 25.47
C LYS A 435 -26.67 -23.42 26.09
N LYS A 436 -26.08 -22.56 25.25
CA LYS A 436 -25.31 -21.39 25.66
C LYS A 436 -25.58 -20.21 24.74
N PHE A 437 -25.37 -19.01 25.26
CA PHE A 437 -25.40 -17.81 24.43
C PHE A 437 -24.20 -17.77 23.48
N ILE A 438 -24.48 -17.52 22.20
CA ILE A 438 -23.51 -17.25 21.16
C ILE A 438 -23.73 -15.85 20.60
N VAL A 439 -22.66 -15.12 20.31
CA VAL A 439 -22.76 -13.79 19.69
C VAL A 439 -23.18 -13.94 18.24
N VAL A 440 -24.33 -13.36 17.88
CA VAL A 440 -24.85 -13.28 16.50
C VAL A 440 -24.35 -12.02 15.80
N LYS A 441 -24.39 -10.89 16.50
CA LYS A 441 -24.03 -9.58 15.95
C LYS A 441 -23.41 -8.72 17.04
N GLU A 442 -22.28 -8.07 16.77
CA GLU A 442 -21.77 -7.00 17.63
C GLU A 442 -22.24 -5.65 17.09
N PHE A 443 -22.54 -4.71 17.97
CA PHE A 443 -22.92 -3.34 17.62
C PHE A 443 -22.23 -2.35 18.56
N SER A 444 -22.19 -1.09 18.15
CA SER A 444 -21.75 0.02 19.01
C SER A 444 -22.95 0.90 19.30
N ALA A 445 -23.06 1.42 20.51
CA ALA A 445 -24.18 2.31 20.87
C ALA A 445 -24.12 3.58 20.00
N GLU A 446 -25.27 4.05 19.55
CA GLU A 446 -25.38 5.16 18.60
C GLU A 446 -24.78 6.47 19.15
N HIS A 447 -24.79 6.65 20.47
CA HIS A 447 -24.26 7.85 21.14
C HIS A 447 -22.84 7.69 21.71
N ASP A 448 -22.30 6.48 21.77
CA ASP A 448 -20.94 6.24 22.22
C ASP A 448 -20.35 5.01 21.52
N PRO A 449 -19.49 5.20 20.49
CA PRO A 449 -18.90 4.10 19.76
C PRO A 449 -18.00 3.21 20.64
N ASN A 450 -17.66 3.62 21.86
CA ASN A 450 -16.91 2.81 22.82
C ASN A 450 -17.80 1.81 23.58
N ILE A 451 -19.10 2.08 23.69
CA ILE A 451 -20.04 1.13 24.29
C ILE A 451 -20.35 0.07 23.23
N LYS A 452 -19.65 -1.06 23.32
CA LYS A 452 -19.95 -2.24 22.51
C LYS A 452 -21.10 -3.00 23.15
N GLY A 453 -22.06 -3.41 22.34
CA GLY A 453 -23.05 -4.42 22.70
C GLY A 453 -23.01 -5.57 21.71
N CYS A 454 -23.72 -6.63 22.02
CA CYS A 454 -24.03 -7.66 21.05
C CYS A 454 -25.45 -8.17 21.19
N ILE A 455 -25.93 -8.69 20.07
CA ILE A 455 -27.07 -9.56 19.99
C ILE A 455 -26.53 -10.97 20.19
N GLU A 456 -26.97 -11.62 21.25
CA GLU A 456 -26.59 -12.98 21.61
C GLU A 456 -27.80 -13.89 21.48
N ARG A 457 -27.60 -15.06 20.88
CA ARG A 457 -28.65 -16.06 20.66
C ARG A 457 -28.39 -17.29 21.50
N CYS A 458 -29.43 -17.79 22.15
CA CYS A 458 -29.34 -19.07 22.85
C CYS A 458 -29.24 -20.21 21.83
N SER A 459 -28.13 -20.96 21.83
CA SER A 459 -27.83 -22.02 20.85
C SER A 459 -27.39 -23.31 21.54
N CYS A 460 -27.58 -24.46 20.89
CA CYS A 460 -27.08 -25.73 21.39
C CYS A 460 -25.55 -25.70 21.53
N ILE A 461 -25.03 -26.30 22.61
CA ILE A 461 -23.58 -26.51 22.77
C ILE A 461 -23.07 -27.54 21.75
N LEU A 462 -23.88 -28.57 21.47
CA LEU A 462 -23.65 -29.60 20.45
C LEU A 462 -24.93 -29.74 19.61
N PRO A 463 -24.96 -29.20 18.38
CA PRO A 463 -26.12 -29.33 17.51
C PRO A 463 -26.24 -30.78 16.98
N ARG A 464 -27.46 -31.35 17.03
CA ARG A 464 -27.85 -32.56 16.31
C ARG A 464 -29.05 -32.25 15.40
N PRO A 465 -29.33 -33.11 14.39
CA PRO A 465 -30.51 -32.98 13.53
C PRO A 465 -31.82 -32.88 14.33
N ASP A 466 -31.91 -33.58 15.45
CA ASP A 466 -33.13 -33.72 16.26
C ASP A 466 -33.20 -32.73 17.45
N GLY A 467 -32.33 -31.71 17.48
CA GLY A 467 -32.27 -30.69 18.54
C GLY A 467 -30.95 -30.68 19.32
N CYS A 468 -30.95 -30.06 20.50
CA CYS A 468 -29.78 -30.10 21.40
C CYS A 468 -29.71 -31.48 22.06
N MET A 469 -28.52 -32.09 22.15
CA MET A 469 -28.35 -33.32 22.96
C MET A 469 -28.96 -33.10 24.34
N GLN A 470 -29.82 -33.98 24.82
CA GLN A 470 -30.17 -34.09 26.24
C GLN A 470 -29.04 -34.92 26.88
N ASN A 471 -28.50 -34.47 28.02
CA ASN A 471 -27.49 -35.27 28.72
C ASN A 471 -28.16 -36.55 29.21
N PHE A 472 -27.54 -37.70 28.91
CA PHE A 472 -27.89 -39.00 29.48
C PHE A 472 -27.56 -39.05 30.98
#